data_AF-A0A381UJ37-F1
#
_entry.id   AF-A0A381UJ37-F1
#
_cell.length_a   1.000
_cell.length_b   1.000
_cell.length_c   1.000
_cell.angle_alpha   90.00
_cell.angle_beta   90.00
_cell.angle_gamma   90.00
#
_symmetry.space_group_name_H-M   'P 1'
#
loop_
_entity.id
_entity.type
_entity.pdbx_description
1 polymer ?
#
loop_
_entity_poly.entity_id
_entity_poly.type
_entity_poly.pdbx_seq_one_letter_code
_entity_poly.pdbx_strand_id
1 'polypeptide(L)'
;MEAAGGLATGVDAIDPEASYEECLAYCSAFEEAAAEGNTLLSESLPVLESVESATEIIDGTDGNKLQLFIHRPKRRSGSVPCIVHTHGGGMVLMGATDPMFVRWRDSLADLGMVVVGVEFRNGGGRLGNHPFPAGLNDCASAVQWVHSNRDALGVSAIVISGESGGGNLSLATTLKANREGWVDQIDGVYACCPYICGQYADPPKPLLSLYENDGYMLSCRQMAALVKVYDPTNEHSTNPLAWPYHAQRADLEGLPPHVISVNELDPLRDEGLAYYRKLLAAGVPAFCRTVHGTPHAGDLSYPDITPEIYRDTLASMHGFISAL
;
A
#
# COMPACT_ATOMS: atom_id res chain seq x y z
N MET A 1 13.14 -16.38 25.17
CA MET A 1 12.03 -16.36 24.21
C MET A 1 12.42 -15.29 23.21
N GLU A 2 13.13 -15.65 22.15
CA GLU A 2 13.56 -14.71 21.12
C GLU A 2 12.32 -14.21 20.39
N ALA A 3 12.07 -12.91 20.45
CA ALA A 3 11.08 -12.25 19.63
C ALA A 3 11.61 -12.25 18.19
N ALA A 4 11.20 -13.25 17.41
CA ALA A 4 11.48 -13.30 15.98
C ALA A 4 10.65 -12.22 15.28
N GLY A 5 11.23 -11.02 15.13
CA GLY A 5 10.78 -10.00 14.21
C GLY A 5 11.06 -10.44 12.77
N GLY A 6 10.12 -11.17 12.19
CA GLY A 6 10.12 -11.51 10.78
C GLY A 6 8.72 -11.89 10.36
N LEU A 7 8.21 -11.28 9.29
CA LEU A 7 6.91 -11.61 8.71
C LEU A 7 6.83 -13.06 8.17
N ALA A 8 7.95 -13.81 8.18
CA ALA A 8 7.99 -15.22 7.88
C ALA A 8 8.91 -15.95 8.87
N THR A 9 8.35 -16.88 9.65
CA THR A 9 9.15 -17.81 10.47
C THR A 9 10.00 -18.67 9.54
N GLY A 10 11.32 -18.71 9.73
CA GLY A 10 12.22 -19.57 8.94
C GLY A 10 13.04 -18.87 7.86
N VAL A 11 12.97 -17.54 7.74
CA VAL A 11 13.89 -16.76 6.90
C VAL A 11 14.97 -16.14 7.78
N ASP A 12 16.23 -16.40 7.46
CA ASP A 12 17.37 -15.82 8.18
C ASP A 12 17.41 -14.29 8.04
N ALA A 13 17.96 -13.61 9.05
CA ALA A 13 18.17 -12.18 8.98
C ALA A 13 19.17 -11.84 7.86
N ILE A 14 18.78 -10.92 6.97
CA ILE A 14 19.63 -10.49 5.85
C ILE A 14 20.88 -9.73 6.35
N ASP A 15 22.02 -9.92 5.70
CA ASP A 15 23.25 -9.17 5.99
C ASP A 15 23.07 -7.69 5.59
N PRO A 16 23.42 -6.70 6.44
CA PRO A 16 23.42 -5.28 6.05
C PRO A 16 24.20 -4.97 4.77
N GLU A 17 25.27 -5.72 4.51
CA GLU A 17 26.13 -5.54 3.33
C GLU A 17 25.74 -6.46 2.15
N ALA A 18 24.57 -7.12 2.22
CA ALA A 18 24.09 -8.00 1.17
C ALA A 18 24.10 -7.32 -0.21
N SER A 19 24.57 -8.04 -1.22
CA SER A 19 24.49 -7.65 -2.63
C SER A 19 23.04 -7.52 -3.11
N TYR A 20 22.83 -6.90 -4.27
CA TYR A 20 21.51 -6.82 -4.90
C TYR A 20 20.92 -8.22 -5.14
N GLU A 21 21.74 -9.17 -5.60
CA GLU A 21 21.35 -10.56 -5.85
C GLU A 21 20.96 -11.28 -4.55
N GLU A 22 21.66 -11.05 -3.45
CA GLU A 22 21.31 -11.59 -2.13
C GLU A 22 19.99 -10.97 -1.61
N CYS A 23 19.76 -9.68 -1.83
CA CYS A 23 18.48 -9.05 -1.50
C CYS A 23 17.32 -9.63 -2.34
N LEU A 24 17.53 -9.89 -3.63
CA LEU A 24 16.53 -10.58 -4.47
C LEU A 24 16.24 -12.00 -3.97
N ALA A 25 17.28 -12.76 -3.64
CA ALA A 25 17.13 -14.10 -3.10
C ALA A 25 16.37 -14.10 -1.76
N TYR A 26 16.64 -13.11 -0.90
CA TYR A 26 15.89 -12.90 0.34
C TYR A 26 14.40 -12.65 0.09
N CYS A 27 14.04 -11.83 -0.92
CA CYS A 27 12.65 -11.58 -1.28
C CYS A 27 11.94 -12.86 -1.76
N SER A 28 12.60 -13.69 -2.57
CA SER A 28 12.04 -14.97 -3.02
C SER A 28 11.86 -15.94 -1.85
N ALA A 29 12.86 -16.08 -0.99
CA ALA A 29 12.78 -16.94 0.20
C ALA A 29 11.66 -16.51 1.16
N PHE A 30 11.41 -15.20 1.25
CA PHE A 30 10.30 -14.65 2.02
C PHE A 30 8.94 -15.09 1.48
N GLU A 31 8.70 -14.97 0.18
CA GLU A 31 7.44 -15.42 -0.44
C GLU A 31 7.26 -16.95 -0.36
N GLU A 32 8.34 -17.71 -0.52
CA GLU A 32 8.33 -19.17 -0.35
C GLU A 32 7.94 -19.58 1.07
N ALA A 33 8.52 -18.93 2.08
CA ALA A 33 8.18 -19.20 3.49
C ALA A 33 6.74 -18.81 3.84
N ALA A 34 6.16 -17.82 3.15
CA ALA A 34 4.76 -17.41 3.33
C ALA A 34 3.76 -18.28 2.55
N ALA A 35 4.20 -19.04 1.54
CA ALA A 35 3.33 -19.70 0.57
C ALA A 35 2.35 -20.72 1.19
N GLU A 36 2.83 -21.56 2.11
CA GLU A 36 1.98 -22.56 2.78
C GLU A 36 0.92 -21.86 3.65
N GLY A 37 1.33 -20.87 4.45
CA GLY A 37 0.43 -20.06 5.27
C GLY A 37 -0.62 -19.32 4.43
N ASN A 38 -0.21 -18.72 3.31
CA ASN A 38 -1.11 -18.06 2.37
C ASN A 38 -2.11 -19.04 1.73
N THR A 39 -1.68 -20.28 1.43
CA THR A 39 -2.57 -21.31 0.89
C THR A 39 -3.66 -21.67 1.90
N LEU A 40 -3.26 -21.96 3.15
CA LEU A 40 -4.20 -22.28 4.22
C LEU A 40 -5.16 -21.12 4.53
N LEU A 41 -4.64 -19.89 4.56
CA LEU A 41 -5.45 -18.69 4.77
C LEU A 41 -6.47 -18.51 3.63
N SER A 42 -6.05 -18.69 2.38
CA SER A 42 -6.92 -18.59 1.19
C SER A 42 -8.07 -19.59 1.25
N GLU A 43 -7.80 -20.84 1.64
CA GLU A 43 -8.82 -21.88 1.80
C GLU A 43 -9.80 -21.58 2.96
N SER A 44 -9.35 -20.81 3.95
CA SER A 44 -10.15 -20.42 5.12
C SER A 44 -10.90 -19.10 4.97
N LEU A 45 -10.71 -18.37 3.86
CA LEU A 45 -11.35 -17.07 3.67
C LEU A 45 -12.88 -17.21 3.70
N PRO A 46 -13.60 -16.40 4.49
CA PRO A 46 -15.05 -16.44 4.50
C PRO A 46 -15.59 -15.94 3.16
N VAL A 47 -16.57 -16.66 2.61
CA VAL A 47 -17.30 -16.21 1.43
C VAL A 47 -18.29 -15.12 1.85
N LEU A 48 -18.08 -13.90 1.37
CA LEU A 48 -19.02 -12.80 1.56
C LEU A 48 -20.09 -12.85 0.46
N GLU A 49 -21.24 -13.43 0.78
CA GLU A 49 -22.35 -13.63 -0.19
C GLU A 49 -22.88 -12.35 -0.84
N SER A 50 -22.64 -11.21 -0.20
CA SER A 50 -22.95 -9.86 -0.67
C SER A 50 -21.98 -9.33 -1.73
N VAL A 51 -20.81 -9.94 -1.89
CA VAL A 51 -19.72 -9.47 -2.77
C VAL A 51 -19.59 -10.37 -3.99
N GLU A 52 -19.35 -9.78 -5.15
CA GLU A 52 -18.89 -10.47 -6.34
C GLU A 52 -17.52 -9.93 -6.77
N SER A 53 -16.69 -10.81 -7.34
CA SER A 53 -15.36 -10.47 -7.84
C SER A 53 -15.22 -10.83 -9.31
N ALA A 54 -14.43 -10.04 -10.04
CA ALA A 54 -14.06 -10.29 -11.43
C ALA A 54 -12.62 -9.83 -11.68
N THR A 55 -11.96 -10.43 -12.66
CA THR A 55 -10.63 -9.99 -13.12
C THR A 55 -10.76 -9.30 -14.46
N GLU A 56 -10.17 -8.12 -14.58
CA GLU A 56 -10.02 -7.38 -15.83
C GLU A 56 -8.53 -7.31 -16.20
N ILE A 57 -8.21 -7.32 -17.49
CA ILE A 57 -6.83 -7.19 -17.98
C ILE A 57 -6.75 -5.95 -18.86
N ILE A 58 -5.94 -4.98 -18.44
CA ILE A 58 -5.74 -3.72 -19.16
C ILE A 58 -4.32 -3.64 -19.74
N ASP A 59 -4.11 -2.68 -20.64
CA ASP A 59 -2.79 -2.31 -21.13
C ASP A 59 -2.17 -1.25 -20.21
N GLY A 60 -1.00 -1.55 -19.65
CA GLY A 60 -0.18 -0.59 -18.92
C GLY A 60 0.61 0.32 -19.87
N THR A 61 1.03 1.48 -19.37
CA THR A 61 1.76 2.48 -20.19
C THR A 61 3.09 1.98 -20.77
N ASP A 62 3.68 0.95 -20.16
CA ASP A 62 4.95 0.36 -20.62
C ASP A 62 4.74 -0.79 -21.62
N GLY A 63 3.50 -1.01 -22.10
CA GLY A 63 3.13 -2.09 -23.02
C GLY A 63 2.95 -3.45 -22.35
N ASN A 64 2.94 -3.50 -21.01
CA ASN A 64 2.64 -4.69 -20.23
C ASN A 64 1.12 -4.91 -20.11
N LYS A 65 0.73 -6.16 -19.81
CA LYS A 65 -0.64 -6.47 -19.37
C LYS A 65 -0.71 -6.31 -17.86
N LEU A 66 -1.73 -5.59 -17.39
CA LEU A 66 -1.97 -5.33 -15.97
C LEU A 66 -3.30 -5.96 -15.56
N GLN A 67 -3.27 -6.81 -14.54
CA GLN A 67 -4.47 -7.43 -13.98
C GLN A 67 -5.08 -6.52 -12.90
N LEU A 68 -6.40 -6.36 -12.96
CA LEU A 68 -7.20 -5.66 -11.96
C LEU A 68 -8.21 -6.63 -11.36
N PHE A 69 -8.24 -6.73 -10.04
CA PHE A 69 -9.23 -7.51 -9.29
C PHE A 69 -10.34 -6.61 -8.78
N ILE A 70 -11.52 -6.71 -9.40
CA ILE A 70 -12.66 -5.85 -9.15
C ILE A 70 -13.61 -6.57 -8.19
N HIS A 71 -13.68 -6.10 -6.95
CA HIS A 71 -14.62 -6.55 -5.92
C HIS A 71 -15.74 -5.51 -5.80
N ARG A 72 -17.00 -5.96 -5.78
CA ARG A 72 -18.15 -5.04 -5.73
C ARG A 72 -19.36 -5.67 -5.03
N PRO A 73 -20.25 -4.88 -4.43
CA PRO A 73 -21.49 -5.38 -3.87
C PRO A 73 -22.42 -5.89 -4.99
N LYS A 74 -22.94 -7.12 -4.85
CA LYS A 74 -23.94 -7.72 -5.77
C LYS A 74 -25.22 -6.89 -5.86
N ARG A 75 -25.58 -6.20 -4.79
CA ARG A 75 -26.78 -5.37 -4.70
C ARG A 75 -26.39 -3.94 -4.36
N ARG A 76 -26.53 -3.05 -5.34
CA ARG A 76 -26.38 -1.61 -5.18
C ARG A 76 -27.39 -0.88 -6.06
N SER A 77 -27.76 0.33 -5.65
CA SER A 77 -28.57 1.25 -6.43
C SER A 77 -27.74 2.46 -6.80
N GLY A 78 -27.49 2.67 -8.09
CA GLY A 78 -26.70 3.80 -8.59
C GLY A 78 -25.19 3.61 -8.42
N SER A 79 -24.46 4.71 -8.61
CA SER A 79 -23.01 4.75 -8.48
C SER A 79 -22.59 4.76 -7.01
N VAL A 80 -21.53 4.03 -6.68
CA VAL A 80 -20.94 3.96 -5.34
C VAL A 80 -19.48 4.37 -5.39
N PRO A 81 -18.86 4.75 -4.26
CA PRO A 81 -17.46 5.11 -4.29
C PRO A 81 -16.54 3.93 -4.60
N CYS A 82 -15.37 4.21 -5.17
CA CYS A 82 -14.37 3.22 -5.55
C CYS A 82 -13.03 3.46 -4.85
N ILE A 83 -12.46 2.37 -4.35
CA ILE A 83 -11.09 2.33 -3.87
C ILE A 83 -10.23 1.65 -4.92
N VAL A 84 -9.22 2.36 -5.46
CA VAL A 84 -8.12 1.72 -6.18
C VAL A 84 -7.11 1.27 -5.13
N HIS A 85 -7.07 -0.04 -4.86
CA HIS A 85 -6.26 -0.64 -3.81
C HIS A 85 -4.89 -1.05 -4.36
N THR A 86 -3.84 -0.50 -3.75
CA THR A 86 -2.44 -0.84 -3.99
C THR A 86 -1.93 -1.60 -2.78
N HIS A 87 -1.51 -2.85 -2.97
CA HIS A 87 -1.11 -3.71 -1.85
C HIS A 87 0.29 -3.35 -1.29
N GLY A 88 0.54 -3.77 -0.06
CA GLY A 88 1.82 -3.66 0.63
C GLY A 88 2.90 -4.59 0.09
N GLY A 89 3.95 -4.80 0.88
CA GLY A 89 5.13 -5.60 0.48
C GLY A 89 6.31 -4.76 -0.02
N GLY A 90 6.42 -3.51 0.45
CA GLY A 90 7.57 -2.65 0.19
C GLY A 90 7.81 -2.32 -1.30
N MET A 91 6.77 -2.41 -2.14
CA MET A 91 6.82 -2.30 -3.61
C MET A 91 7.69 -3.37 -4.28
N VAL A 92 8.05 -4.42 -3.54
CA VAL A 92 9.07 -5.40 -3.91
C VAL A 92 8.56 -6.84 -3.88
N LEU A 93 7.59 -7.17 -3.03
CA LEU A 93 7.12 -8.55 -2.82
C LEU A 93 5.63 -8.56 -2.50
N MET A 94 5.04 -9.75 -2.37
CA MET A 94 3.59 -9.99 -2.23
C MET A 94 2.82 -9.67 -3.51
N GLY A 95 1.51 -9.90 -3.53
CA GLY A 95 0.67 -9.41 -4.63
C GLY A 95 -0.80 -9.35 -4.27
N ALA A 96 -1.60 -8.67 -5.07
CA ALA A 96 -3.01 -8.41 -4.76
C ALA A 96 -3.85 -9.70 -4.64
N THR A 97 -3.36 -10.84 -5.16
CA THR A 97 -3.96 -12.17 -4.96
C THR A 97 -3.71 -12.80 -3.59
N ASP A 98 -2.81 -12.25 -2.78
CA ASP A 98 -2.54 -12.79 -1.44
C ASP A 98 -3.78 -12.63 -0.55
N PRO A 99 -4.08 -13.63 0.31
CA PRO A 99 -5.39 -13.76 0.94
C PRO A 99 -5.77 -12.60 1.84
N MET A 100 -4.80 -11.95 2.49
CA MET A 100 -5.08 -10.79 3.33
C MET A 100 -5.63 -9.61 2.52
N PHE A 101 -5.11 -9.38 1.30
CA PHE A 101 -5.58 -8.30 0.44
C PHE A 101 -6.91 -8.65 -0.22
N VAL A 102 -7.12 -9.92 -0.59
CA VAL A 102 -8.43 -10.41 -1.04
C VAL A 102 -9.48 -10.15 0.04
N ARG A 103 -9.21 -10.57 1.28
CA ARG A 103 -10.10 -10.35 2.43
C ARG A 103 -10.36 -8.87 2.70
N TRP A 104 -9.33 -8.02 2.59
CA TRP A 104 -9.45 -6.57 2.75
C TRP A 104 -10.39 -5.96 1.70
N ARG A 105 -10.16 -6.27 0.42
CA ARG A 105 -11.00 -5.77 -0.68
C ARG A 105 -12.44 -6.29 -0.59
N ASP A 106 -12.64 -7.55 -0.24
CA ASP A 106 -13.96 -8.12 0.00
C ASP A 106 -14.68 -7.40 1.15
N SER A 107 -13.99 -7.13 2.26
CA SER A 107 -14.58 -6.45 3.41
C SER A 107 -14.99 -5.00 3.09
N LEU A 108 -14.18 -4.30 2.29
CA LEU A 108 -14.53 -2.96 1.79
C LEU A 108 -15.70 -3.01 0.80
N ALA A 109 -15.74 -4.02 -0.08
CA ALA A 109 -16.85 -4.19 -1.01
C ALA A 109 -18.17 -4.55 -0.32
N ASP A 110 -18.10 -5.31 0.78
CA ASP A 110 -19.25 -5.63 1.64
C ASP A 110 -19.86 -4.38 2.30
N LEU A 111 -19.04 -3.34 2.53
CA LEU A 111 -19.51 -2.03 2.99
C LEU A 111 -20.11 -1.16 1.87
N GLY A 112 -20.26 -1.69 0.65
CA GLY A 112 -20.95 -1.02 -0.44
C GLY A 112 -20.04 -0.24 -1.40
N MET A 113 -18.73 -0.44 -1.34
CA MET A 113 -17.76 0.21 -2.23
C MET A 113 -17.39 -0.70 -3.43
N VAL A 114 -16.99 -0.11 -4.54
CA VAL A 114 -16.19 -0.85 -5.54
C VAL A 114 -14.75 -0.83 -5.07
N VAL A 115 -14.04 -1.95 -5.21
CA VAL A 115 -12.61 -2.02 -4.88
C VAL A 115 -11.88 -2.67 -6.05
N VAL A 116 -10.90 -1.95 -6.59
CA VAL A 116 -10.07 -2.38 -7.72
C VAL A 116 -8.66 -2.63 -7.19
N GLY A 117 -8.33 -3.89 -6.91
CA GLY A 117 -6.97 -4.30 -6.53
C GLY A 117 -6.05 -4.34 -7.75
N VAL A 118 -4.89 -3.71 -7.66
CA VAL A 118 -3.92 -3.61 -8.76
C VAL A 118 -2.81 -4.65 -8.57
N GLU A 119 -2.65 -5.58 -9.51
CA GLU A 119 -1.51 -6.54 -9.52
C GLU A 119 -0.32 -5.91 -10.26
N PHE A 120 0.26 -4.88 -9.65
CA PHE A 120 1.38 -4.15 -10.24
C PHE A 120 2.67 -5.00 -10.27
N ARG A 121 3.58 -4.68 -11.19
CA ARG A 121 4.93 -5.27 -11.22
C ARG A 121 5.72 -4.88 -9.97
N ASN A 122 6.36 -5.87 -9.34
CA ASN A 122 7.17 -5.67 -8.15
C ASN A 122 8.66 -5.49 -8.46
N GLY A 123 9.39 -4.87 -7.53
CA GLY A 123 10.86 -4.84 -7.57
C GLY A 123 11.52 -6.23 -7.52
N GLY A 124 10.92 -7.19 -6.81
CA GLY A 124 11.41 -8.56 -6.64
C GLY A 124 10.28 -9.60 -6.52
N GLY A 125 10.59 -10.77 -5.97
CA GLY A 125 9.61 -11.84 -5.75
C GLY A 125 8.99 -12.37 -7.04
N ARG A 126 7.81 -13.01 -6.93
CA ARG A 126 7.09 -13.69 -8.02
C ARG A 126 6.60 -12.77 -9.13
N LEU A 127 6.51 -11.46 -8.89
CA LEU A 127 6.14 -10.43 -9.88
C LEU A 127 7.34 -9.56 -10.28
N GLY A 128 8.55 -9.94 -9.88
CA GLY A 128 9.79 -9.22 -10.15
C GLY A 128 10.54 -9.71 -11.38
N ASN A 129 11.65 -9.08 -11.75
CA ASN A 129 12.36 -8.00 -11.04
C ASN A 129 12.23 -6.69 -11.80
N HIS A 130 11.27 -5.84 -11.41
CA HIS A 130 10.97 -4.59 -12.09
C HIS A 130 11.18 -3.40 -11.14
N PRO A 131 12.39 -2.79 -11.13
CA PRO A 131 12.67 -1.62 -10.31
C PRO A 131 11.74 -0.44 -10.56
N PHE A 132 11.78 0.55 -9.66
CA PHE A 132 11.15 1.84 -9.88
C PHE A 132 11.47 2.39 -11.30
N PRO A 133 10.49 2.94 -12.06
CA PRO A 133 9.11 3.26 -11.67
C PRO A 133 8.05 2.24 -12.14
N ALA A 134 8.39 0.98 -12.41
CA ALA A 134 7.47 0.03 -13.07
C ALA A 134 6.12 -0.13 -12.35
N GLY A 135 6.12 -0.47 -11.05
CA GLY A 135 4.90 -0.61 -10.27
C GLY A 135 4.11 0.70 -10.11
N LEU A 136 4.80 1.85 -10.06
CA LEU A 136 4.15 3.17 -10.03
C LEU A 136 3.40 3.47 -11.34
N ASN A 137 3.99 3.13 -12.48
CA ASN A 137 3.35 3.28 -13.79
C ASN A 137 2.12 2.38 -13.92
N ASP A 138 2.18 1.16 -13.38
CA ASP A 138 1.04 0.24 -13.34
C ASP A 138 -0.10 0.81 -12.49
N CYS A 139 0.20 1.34 -11.29
CA CYS A 139 -0.80 1.98 -10.43
C CYS A 139 -1.44 3.22 -11.08
N ALA A 140 -0.66 4.05 -11.77
CA ALA A 140 -1.18 5.18 -12.54
C ALA A 140 -2.11 4.72 -13.67
N SER A 141 -1.72 3.67 -14.42
CA SER A 141 -2.53 3.07 -15.48
C SER A 141 -3.88 2.57 -14.93
N ALA A 142 -3.87 1.93 -13.75
CA ALA A 142 -5.08 1.45 -13.10
C ALA A 142 -6.03 2.60 -12.72
N VAL A 143 -5.53 3.67 -12.09
CA VAL A 143 -6.35 4.83 -11.72
C VAL A 143 -6.99 5.47 -12.97
N GLN A 144 -6.19 5.71 -14.01
CA GLN A 144 -6.67 6.31 -15.26
C GLN A 144 -7.70 5.43 -15.97
N TRP A 145 -7.52 4.11 -15.92
CA TRP A 145 -8.50 3.15 -16.44
C TRP A 145 -9.80 3.18 -15.66
N VAL A 146 -9.75 3.16 -14.31
CA VAL A 146 -10.96 3.25 -13.47
C VAL A 146 -11.68 4.58 -13.74
N HIS A 147 -10.95 5.70 -13.83
CA HIS A 147 -11.52 7.00 -14.18
C HIS A 147 -12.24 6.97 -15.54
N SER A 148 -11.60 6.39 -16.56
CA SER A 148 -12.17 6.27 -17.91
C SER A 148 -13.38 5.32 -17.99
N ASN A 149 -13.55 4.43 -17.01
CA ASN A 149 -14.61 3.43 -16.95
C ASN A 149 -15.61 3.67 -15.80
N ARG A 150 -15.64 4.86 -15.18
CA ARG A 150 -16.50 5.17 -14.02
C ARG A 150 -17.96 4.78 -14.25
N ASP A 151 -18.52 5.09 -15.42
CA ASP A 151 -19.92 4.78 -15.74
C ASP A 151 -20.17 3.26 -15.84
N ALA A 152 -19.27 2.53 -16.51
CA ALA A 152 -19.37 1.08 -16.66
C ALA A 152 -19.19 0.35 -15.31
N LEU A 153 -18.32 0.89 -14.46
CA LEU A 153 -18.07 0.37 -13.12
C LEU A 153 -19.15 0.82 -12.10
N GLY A 154 -19.97 1.82 -12.43
CA GLY A 154 -20.93 2.44 -11.52
C GLY A 154 -20.25 3.11 -10.34
N VAL A 155 -19.28 3.99 -10.62
CA VAL A 155 -18.40 4.62 -9.62
C VAL A 155 -18.65 6.12 -9.51
N SER A 156 -18.82 6.65 -8.30
CA SER A 156 -19.03 8.08 -8.04
C SER A 156 -17.73 8.84 -7.76
N ALA A 157 -16.92 8.33 -6.83
CA ALA A 157 -15.62 8.88 -6.44
C ALA A 157 -14.51 7.82 -6.56
N ILE A 158 -13.28 8.23 -6.81
CA ILE A 158 -12.09 7.38 -6.83
C ILE A 158 -11.15 7.84 -5.72
N VAL A 159 -10.95 6.98 -4.73
CA VAL A 159 -9.89 7.12 -3.75
C VAL A 159 -8.81 6.09 -4.06
N ILE A 160 -7.56 6.52 -4.09
CA ILE A 160 -6.44 5.56 -4.07
C ILE A 160 -6.06 5.26 -2.62
N SER A 161 -5.88 3.98 -2.32
CA SER A 161 -5.55 3.53 -0.98
C SER A 161 -4.62 2.33 -0.99
N GLY A 162 -3.82 2.22 0.05
CA GLY A 162 -2.90 1.12 0.23
C GLY A 162 -2.19 1.24 1.57
N GLU A 163 -1.63 0.12 2.00
CA GLU A 163 -0.87 -0.02 3.24
C GLU A 163 0.62 -0.23 2.97
N SER A 164 1.49 0.27 3.86
CA SER A 164 2.93 0.06 3.74
C SER A 164 3.49 0.55 2.40
N GLY A 165 4.09 -0.34 1.60
CA GLY A 165 4.51 -0.04 0.23
C GLY A 165 3.37 0.34 -0.72
N GLY A 166 2.15 -0.16 -0.49
CA GLY A 166 0.95 0.32 -1.16
C GLY A 166 0.58 1.74 -0.73
N GLY A 167 0.82 2.08 0.54
CA GLY A 167 0.73 3.46 1.04
C GLY A 167 1.72 4.39 0.32
N ASN A 168 2.93 3.92 0.04
CA ASN A 168 3.88 4.64 -0.81
C ASN A 168 3.32 4.85 -2.22
N LEU A 169 2.92 3.78 -2.90
CA LEU A 169 2.40 3.85 -4.26
C LEU A 169 1.15 4.74 -4.35
N SER A 170 0.26 4.70 -3.35
CA SER A 170 -0.91 5.58 -3.29
C SER A 170 -0.54 7.06 -3.27
N LEU A 171 0.43 7.43 -2.43
CA LEU A 171 0.96 8.80 -2.36
C LEU A 171 1.72 9.17 -3.64
N ALA A 172 2.61 8.31 -4.11
CA ALA A 172 3.43 8.52 -5.29
C ALA A 172 2.62 8.63 -6.59
N THR A 173 1.58 7.80 -6.76
CA THR A 173 0.65 7.89 -7.90
C THR A 173 -0.07 9.23 -7.90
N THR A 174 -0.46 9.73 -6.72
CA THR A 174 -1.10 11.04 -6.59
C THR A 174 -0.14 12.19 -6.88
N LEU A 175 1.11 12.10 -6.41
CA LEU A 175 2.18 13.06 -6.77
C LEU A 175 2.47 13.07 -8.27
N LYS A 176 2.52 11.89 -8.89
CA LYS A 176 2.67 11.73 -10.34
C LYS A 176 1.51 12.36 -11.08
N ALA A 177 0.27 12.14 -10.63
CA ALA A 177 -0.94 12.75 -11.18
C ALA A 177 -0.89 14.27 -11.16
N ASN A 178 -0.44 14.86 -10.04
CA ASN A 178 -0.28 16.31 -9.89
C ASN A 178 0.76 16.85 -10.87
N ARG A 179 1.92 16.19 -10.95
CA ARG A 179 3.01 16.57 -11.86
C ARG A 179 2.63 16.47 -13.33
N GLU A 180 1.79 15.50 -13.69
CA GLU A 180 1.41 15.20 -15.08
C GLU A 180 0.06 15.81 -15.49
N GLY A 181 -0.64 16.49 -14.57
CA GLY A 181 -1.86 17.24 -14.88
C GLY A 181 -3.14 16.41 -14.98
N TRP A 182 -3.21 15.25 -14.31
CA TRP A 182 -4.40 14.40 -14.23
C TRP A 182 -4.86 14.13 -12.78
N VAL A 183 -4.45 14.96 -11.82
CA VAL A 183 -4.81 14.83 -10.40
C VAL A 183 -6.31 14.91 -10.12
N ASP A 184 -7.07 15.55 -11.01
CA ASP A 184 -8.53 15.63 -10.99
C ASP A 184 -9.23 14.26 -11.18
N GLN A 185 -8.47 13.23 -11.56
CA GLN A 185 -8.99 11.86 -11.65
C GLN A 185 -9.03 11.13 -10.28
N ILE A 186 -8.37 11.69 -9.25
CA ILE A 186 -8.29 11.15 -7.90
C ILE A 186 -9.04 12.10 -6.95
N ASP A 187 -10.15 11.62 -6.38
CA ASP A 187 -11.01 12.42 -5.51
C ASP A 187 -10.48 12.46 -4.06
N GLY A 188 -9.64 11.49 -3.67
CA GLY A 188 -8.99 11.47 -2.36
C GLY A 188 -7.93 10.38 -2.21
N VAL A 189 -7.19 10.42 -1.11
CA VAL A 189 -6.15 9.43 -0.79
C VAL A 189 -6.29 8.94 0.64
N TYR A 190 -6.22 7.62 0.84
CA TYR A 190 -6.17 7.01 2.17
C TYR A 190 -4.94 6.11 2.29
N ALA A 191 -3.86 6.62 2.87
CA ALA A 191 -2.61 5.87 3.03
C ALA A 191 -2.49 5.28 4.46
N CYS A 192 -2.39 3.96 4.56
CA CYS A 192 -2.19 3.23 5.80
C CYS A 192 -0.70 2.92 6.01
N CYS A 193 -0.19 3.15 7.22
CA CYS A 193 1.20 2.89 7.66
C CYS A 193 2.24 3.08 6.54
N PRO A 194 2.30 4.26 5.88
CA PRO A 194 3.01 4.41 4.61
C PRO A 194 4.52 4.21 4.76
N TYR A 195 5.11 3.41 3.85
CA TYR A 195 6.54 3.10 3.77
C TYR A 195 7.27 4.01 2.77
N ILE A 196 7.71 5.19 3.22
CA ILE A 196 7.96 6.33 2.34
C ILE A 196 9.31 7.03 2.55
N CYS A 197 10.08 6.71 3.59
CA CYS A 197 11.37 7.38 3.85
C CYS A 197 12.50 6.91 2.92
N GLY A 198 12.63 5.59 2.74
CA GLY A 198 13.68 4.98 1.92
C GLY A 198 15.09 4.98 2.53
N GLN A 199 15.27 5.52 3.74
CA GLN A 199 16.58 5.68 4.38
C GLN A 199 16.77 4.76 5.60
N TYR A 200 16.35 3.49 5.49
CA TYR A 200 16.36 2.56 6.64
C TYR A 200 17.74 1.96 6.96
N ALA A 201 18.69 2.01 6.03
CA ALA A 201 20.08 1.58 6.27
C ALA A 201 20.83 2.53 7.24
N ASP A 202 20.50 3.82 7.17
CA ASP A 202 20.96 4.86 8.09
C ASP A 202 19.76 5.73 8.50
N PRO A 203 18.92 5.23 9.44
CA PRO A 203 17.66 5.87 9.81
C PRO A 203 17.85 7.34 10.20
N PRO A 204 17.02 8.27 9.67
CA PRO A 204 17.09 9.67 10.09
C PRO A 204 16.74 9.83 11.57
N LYS A 205 17.63 10.49 12.34
CA LYS A 205 17.43 10.76 13.77
C LYS A 205 16.06 11.37 14.15
N PRO A 206 15.42 12.24 13.33
CA PRO A 206 14.09 12.77 13.66
C PRO A 206 12.96 11.72 13.62
N LEU A 207 13.17 10.57 12.97
CA LEU A 207 12.21 9.48 12.89
C LEU A 207 12.48 8.48 14.02
N LEU A 208 12.11 8.87 15.25
CA LEU A 208 12.41 8.10 16.45
C LEU A 208 11.75 6.72 16.46
N SER A 209 10.59 6.58 15.82
CA SER A 209 9.89 5.30 15.68
C SER A 209 10.75 4.21 15.03
N LEU A 210 11.65 4.57 14.10
CA LEU A 210 12.58 3.63 13.46
C LEU A 210 13.57 2.99 14.44
N TYR A 211 13.77 3.58 15.62
CA TYR A 211 14.58 3.02 16.71
C TYR A 211 13.72 2.45 17.84
N GLU A 212 12.62 3.13 18.16
CA GLU A 212 11.68 2.76 19.24
C GLU A 212 11.02 1.40 18.97
N ASN A 213 10.63 1.16 17.72
CA ASN A 213 9.83 0.00 17.29
C ASN A 213 10.60 -0.90 16.31
N ASP A 214 11.94 -0.78 16.22
CA ASP A 214 12.73 -1.65 15.35
C ASP A 214 12.58 -3.12 15.76
N GLY A 215 12.29 -3.99 14.79
CA GLY A 215 12.04 -5.42 15.01
C GLY A 215 10.59 -5.76 15.40
N TYR A 216 9.70 -4.79 15.55
CA TYR A 216 8.27 -5.04 15.77
C TYR A 216 7.62 -5.33 14.42
N MET A 217 7.61 -6.62 14.04
CA MET A 217 7.25 -7.16 12.70
C MET A 217 8.18 -6.74 11.56
N LEU A 218 8.55 -5.47 11.50
CA LEU A 218 9.49 -4.91 10.55
C LEU A 218 10.81 -4.54 11.24
N SER A 219 11.92 -4.71 10.53
CA SER A 219 13.22 -4.16 10.94
C SER A 219 13.81 -3.25 9.88
N CYS A 220 14.56 -2.23 10.32
CA CYS A 220 15.28 -1.32 9.44
C CYS A 220 16.21 -2.05 8.47
N ARG A 221 16.83 -3.14 8.92
CA ARG A 221 17.68 -4.02 8.12
C ARG A 221 16.93 -4.68 6.96
N GLN A 222 15.76 -5.27 7.23
CA GLN A 222 14.93 -5.88 6.18
C GLN A 222 14.46 -4.81 5.19
N MET A 223 13.98 -3.68 5.70
CA MET A 223 13.53 -2.57 4.87
C MET A 223 14.65 -2.03 3.97
N ALA A 224 15.88 -1.90 4.48
CA ALA A 224 17.04 -1.49 3.68
C ALA A 224 17.33 -2.45 2.52
N ALA A 225 17.14 -3.76 2.70
CA ALA A 225 17.26 -4.72 1.61
C ALA A 225 16.18 -4.50 0.53
N LEU A 226 14.93 -4.22 0.93
CA LEU A 226 13.85 -3.89 -0.01
C LEU A 226 14.10 -2.58 -0.75
N VAL A 227 14.67 -1.56 -0.10
CA VAL A 227 15.10 -0.31 -0.78
C VAL A 227 16.07 -0.64 -1.91
N LYS A 228 17.08 -1.49 -1.66
CA LYS A 228 18.07 -1.90 -2.66
C LYS A 228 17.44 -2.66 -3.82
N VAL A 229 16.38 -3.43 -3.58
CA VAL A 229 15.65 -4.12 -4.66
C VAL A 229 14.80 -3.14 -5.48
N TYR A 230 14.15 -2.18 -4.83
CA TYR A 230 13.27 -1.21 -5.48
C TYR A 230 14.03 -0.16 -6.30
N ASP A 231 15.19 0.31 -5.80
CA ASP A 231 16.05 1.32 -6.43
C ASP A 231 17.52 0.84 -6.41
N PRO A 232 17.93 -0.06 -7.33
CA PRO A 232 19.24 -0.74 -7.27
C PRO A 232 20.44 0.18 -7.39
N THR A 233 20.29 1.32 -8.06
CA THR A 233 21.35 2.33 -8.22
C THR A 233 21.32 3.41 -7.14
N ASN A 234 20.27 3.43 -6.31
CA ASN A 234 20.02 4.44 -5.28
C ASN A 234 19.90 5.88 -5.85
N GLU A 235 19.71 6.01 -7.17
CA GLU A 235 19.60 7.29 -7.88
C GLU A 235 18.29 8.03 -7.54
N HIS A 236 17.30 7.30 -7.00
CA HIS A 236 15.99 7.82 -6.63
C HIS A 236 15.79 7.95 -5.12
N SER A 237 16.85 7.80 -4.31
CA SER A 237 16.84 7.89 -2.84
C SER A 237 16.17 9.13 -2.23
N THR A 238 16.07 10.22 -2.97
CA THR A 238 15.36 11.45 -2.56
C THR A 238 14.30 11.90 -3.57
N ASN A 239 13.98 11.05 -4.56
CA ASN A 239 12.92 11.31 -5.53
C ASN A 239 11.55 11.11 -4.86
N PRO A 240 10.68 12.13 -4.79
CA PRO A 240 9.39 12.01 -4.11
C PRO A 240 8.42 11.02 -4.77
N LEU A 241 8.68 10.59 -6.01
CA LEU A 241 7.91 9.54 -6.66
C LEU A 241 8.35 8.12 -6.26
N ALA A 242 9.57 7.94 -5.76
CA ALA A 242 10.03 6.67 -5.19
C ALA A 242 9.83 6.65 -3.66
N TRP A 243 10.07 7.79 -3.02
CA TRP A 243 10.04 7.97 -1.58
C TRP A 243 9.28 9.26 -1.23
N PRO A 244 7.94 9.20 -1.13
CA PRO A 244 7.08 10.36 -0.88
C PRO A 244 7.49 11.21 0.33
N TYR A 245 8.19 10.64 1.32
CA TYR A 245 8.74 11.40 2.44
C TYR A 245 9.58 12.60 1.99
N HIS A 246 10.22 12.57 0.82
CA HIS A 246 11.06 13.65 0.31
C HIS A 246 10.29 14.73 -0.47
N ALA A 247 8.97 14.61 -0.61
CA ALA A 247 8.12 15.60 -1.27
C ALA A 247 8.32 16.99 -0.65
N GLN A 248 8.48 17.97 -1.54
CA GLN A 248 8.53 19.38 -1.19
C GLN A 248 7.12 19.96 -1.22
N ARG A 249 6.96 21.13 -0.61
CA ARG A 249 5.66 21.84 -0.60
C ARG A 249 5.04 21.96 -2.00
N ALA A 250 5.85 22.30 -3.00
CA ALA A 250 5.39 22.45 -4.38
C ALA A 250 4.92 21.14 -5.03
N ASP A 251 5.40 19.97 -4.58
CA ASP A 251 4.88 18.68 -5.06
C ASP A 251 3.48 18.38 -4.49
N LEU A 252 3.14 18.96 -3.32
CA LEU A 252 1.94 18.68 -2.54
C LEU A 252 0.82 19.71 -2.73
N GLU A 253 1.13 20.91 -3.22
CA GLU A 253 0.11 21.93 -3.48
C GLU A 253 -0.86 21.45 -4.57
N GLY A 254 -2.16 21.58 -4.31
CA GLY A 254 -3.22 21.16 -5.23
C GLY A 254 -3.65 19.70 -5.13
N LEU A 255 -3.03 18.90 -4.24
CA LEU A 255 -3.47 17.52 -4.02
C LEU A 255 -4.89 17.43 -3.41
N PRO A 256 -5.63 16.34 -3.69
CA PRO A 256 -6.97 16.11 -3.14
C PRO A 256 -6.93 15.86 -1.62
N PRO A 257 -8.07 15.75 -0.93
CA PRO A 257 -8.10 15.39 0.49
C PRO A 257 -7.34 14.09 0.80
N HIS A 258 -6.64 14.06 1.94
CA HIS A 258 -5.82 12.92 2.37
C HIS A 258 -6.17 12.44 3.78
N VAL A 259 -6.14 11.12 3.98
CA VAL A 259 -6.04 10.48 5.29
C VAL A 259 -4.71 9.75 5.39
N ILE A 260 -3.95 10.05 6.44
CA ILE A 260 -2.75 9.30 6.82
C ILE A 260 -3.07 8.52 8.10
N SER A 261 -3.17 7.20 7.99
CA SER A 261 -3.39 6.32 9.14
C SER A 261 -2.07 5.67 9.53
N VAL A 262 -1.62 5.85 10.78
CA VAL A 262 -0.39 5.22 11.30
C VAL A 262 -0.71 4.25 12.42
N ASN A 263 0.15 3.27 12.65
CA ASN A 263 0.04 2.34 13.76
C ASN A 263 0.96 2.77 14.92
N GLU A 264 0.54 2.57 16.17
CA GLU A 264 1.28 3.04 17.36
C GLU A 264 2.66 2.36 17.52
N LEU A 265 2.71 1.04 17.33
CA LEU A 265 3.88 0.19 17.56
C LEU A 265 4.58 -0.17 16.24
N ASP A 266 4.63 0.78 15.32
CA ASP A 266 5.19 0.63 13.97
C ASP A 266 6.46 1.47 13.82
N PRO A 267 7.56 0.90 13.30
CA PRO A 267 8.76 1.69 13.00
C PRO A 267 8.52 2.81 11.98
N LEU A 268 7.51 2.69 11.11
CA LEU A 268 7.16 3.67 10.07
C LEU A 268 6.22 4.78 10.56
N ARG A 269 5.84 4.77 11.85
CA ARG A 269 4.88 5.73 12.42
C ARG A 269 5.30 7.18 12.16
N ASP A 270 6.55 7.54 12.47
CA ASP A 270 6.97 8.94 12.45
C ASP A 270 7.11 9.50 11.03
N GLU A 271 7.44 8.68 10.03
CA GLU A 271 7.50 9.13 8.63
C GLU A 271 6.11 9.40 8.05
N GLY A 272 5.11 8.58 8.40
CA GLY A 272 3.71 8.87 8.09
C GLY A 272 3.25 10.17 8.75
N LEU A 273 3.53 10.36 10.04
CA LEU A 273 3.22 11.61 10.75
C LEU A 273 3.96 12.83 10.17
N ALA A 274 5.19 12.66 9.70
CA ALA A 274 5.94 13.71 9.03
C ALA A 274 5.29 14.10 7.69
N TYR A 275 4.89 13.12 6.88
CA TYR A 275 4.20 13.38 5.60
C TYR A 275 2.84 14.06 5.81
N TYR A 276 2.08 13.65 6.83
CA TYR A 276 0.86 14.35 7.24
C TYR A 276 1.10 15.84 7.52
N ARG A 277 2.14 16.17 8.30
CA ARG A 277 2.50 17.58 8.58
C ARG A 277 2.89 18.33 7.32
N LYS A 278 3.54 17.68 6.36
CA LYS A 278 3.87 18.27 5.06
C LYS A 278 2.63 18.59 4.23
N LEU A 279 1.64 17.69 4.20
CA LEU A 279 0.35 17.93 3.54
C LEU A 279 -0.34 19.18 4.11
N LEU A 280 -0.43 19.27 5.44
CA LEU A 280 -1.00 20.45 6.11
C LEU A 280 -0.23 21.74 5.76
N ALA A 281 1.10 21.69 5.76
CA ALA A 281 1.95 22.84 5.44
C ALA A 281 1.79 23.31 3.98
N ALA A 282 1.40 22.41 3.07
CA ALA A 282 1.06 22.71 1.67
C ALA A 282 -0.40 23.14 1.47
N GLY A 283 -1.22 23.15 2.52
CA GLY A 283 -2.63 23.54 2.44
C GLY A 283 -3.56 22.43 1.95
N VAL A 284 -3.10 21.17 1.92
CA VAL A 284 -3.94 20.02 1.56
C VAL A 284 -4.90 19.72 2.71
N PRO A 285 -6.21 19.50 2.46
CA PRO A 285 -7.13 19.00 3.47
C PRO A 285 -6.70 17.61 3.94
N ALA A 286 -6.04 17.54 5.08
CA ALA A 286 -5.46 16.30 5.57
C ALA A 286 -5.97 15.95 6.98
N PHE A 287 -6.29 14.68 7.18
CA PHE A 287 -6.59 14.09 8.48
C PHE A 287 -5.54 13.01 8.81
N CYS A 288 -5.24 12.84 10.09
CA CYS A 288 -4.37 11.77 10.54
C CYS A 288 -4.98 11.06 11.74
N ARG A 289 -4.87 9.73 11.74
CA ARG A 289 -5.26 8.88 12.87
C ARG A 289 -4.10 7.97 13.27
N THR A 290 -4.03 7.66 14.55
CA THR A 290 -3.17 6.60 15.07
C THR A 290 -4.05 5.45 15.53
N VAL A 291 -3.75 4.26 15.05
CA VAL A 291 -4.37 3.02 15.53
C VAL A 291 -3.52 2.50 16.69
N HIS A 292 -4.09 2.58 17.89
CA HIS A 292 -3.40 2.19 19.12
C HIS A 292 -3.37 0.68 19.31
N GLY A 293 -2.32 0.19 19.98
CA GLY A 293 -2.11 -1.23 20.29
C GLY A 293 -1.69 -2.08 19.10
N THR A 294 -1.58 -1.51 17.90
CA THR A 294 -1.26 -2.27 16.68
C THR A 294 0.19 -2.09 16.24
N PRO A 295 0.85 -3.18 15.80
CA PRO A 295 2.09 -3.10 15.02
C PRO A 295 1.78 -2.70 13.57
N HIS A 296 2.81 -2.68 12.73
CA HIS A 296 2.70 -2.37 11.30
C HIS A 296 1.58 -3.17 10.62
N ALA A 297 0.61 -2.46 10.00
CA ALA A 297 -0.55 -3.02 9.30
C ALA A 297 -1.48 -3.93 10.15
N GLY A 298 -1.34 -3.94 11.47
CA GLY A 298 -2.08 -4.85 12.34
C GLY A 298 -3.60 -4.68 12.27
N ASP A 299 -4.07 -3.47 11.97
CA ASP A 299 -5.49 -3.17 11.76
C ASP A 299 -6.04 -3.64 10.41
N LEU A 300 -5.20 -4.06 9.47
CA LEU A 300 -5.61 -4.55 8.15
C LEU A 300 -5.41 -6.07 8.00
N SER A 301 -4.55 -6.69 8.80
CA SER A 301 -4.14 -8.08 8.59
C SER A 301 -4.81 -9.10 9.50
N TYR A 302 -5.47 -8.67 10.60
CA TYR A 302 -5.95 -9.60 11.64
C TYR A 302 -7.45 -9.50 11.92
N PRO A 303 -8.33 -9.71 10.91
CA PRO A 303 -9.78 -9.56 11.07
C PRO A 303 -10.39 -10.53 12.09
N ASP A 304 -9.74 -11.66 12.35
CA ASP A 304 -10.28 -12.72 13.24
C ASP A 304 -9.62 -12.71 14.64
N ILE A 305 -8.55 -11.92 14.84
CA ILE A 305 -7.87 -11.76 16.14
C ILE A 305 -8.28 -10.45 16.81
N THR A 306 -8.32 -9.36 16.04
CA THR A 306 -8.72 -8.01 16.50
C THR A 306 -9.83 -7.43 15.62
N PRO A 307 -11.02 -8.08 15.57
CA PRO A 307 -12.10 -7.72 14.65
C PRO A 307 -12.64 -6.30 14.86
N GLU A 308 -12.59 -5.77 16.08
CA GLU A 308 -12.98 -4.40 16.39
C GLU A 308 -12.03 -3.36 15.77
N ILE A 309 -10.71 -3.59 15.85
CA ILE A 309 -9.71 -2.70 15.25
C ILE A 309 -9.81 -2.73 13.73
N TYR A 310 -9.97 -3.93 13.16
CA TYR A 310 -10.14 -4.10 11.72
C TYR A 310 -11.39 -3.38 11.18
N ARG A 311 -12.53 -3.54 11.88
CA ARG A 311 -13.78 -2.85 11.53
C ARG A 311 -13.72 -1.34 11.72
N ASP A 312 -12.95 -0.84 12.70
CA ASP A 312 -12.74 0.60 12.86
C ASP A 312 -12.01 1.20 11.65
N THR A 313 -10.95 0.57 11.15
CA THR A 313 -10.26 1.03 9.94
C THR A 313 -11.17 0.99 8.71
N LEU A 314 -11.94 -0.09 8.53
CA LEU A 314 -12.94 -0.17 7.46
C LEU A 314 -13.97 0.97 7.54
N ALA A 315 -14.51 1.22 8.73
CA ALA A 315 -15.50 2.28 8.95
C ALA A 315 -14.91 3.67 8.72
N SER A 316 -13.66 3.90 9.13
CA SER A 316 -12.92 5.14 8.87
C SER A 316 -12.75 5.38 7.38
N MET A 317 -12.35 4.35 6.63
CA MET A 317 -12.17 4.45 5.17
C MET A 317 -13.50 4.68 4.45
N HIS A 318 -14.53 3.91 4.80
CA HIS A 318 -15.88 4.11 4.28
C HIS A 318 -16.42 5.51 4.59
N GLY A 319 -16.20 6.02 5.80
CA GLY A 319 -16.62 7.36 6.21
C GLY A 319 -15.91 8.46 5.42
N PHE A 320 -14.60 8.33 5.19
CA PHE A 320 -13.83 9.27 4.39
C PHE A 320 -14.33 9.33 2.94
N ILE A 321 -14.42 8.17 2.29
CA ILE A 321 -14.77 8.13 0.86
C ILE A 321 -16.24 8.50 0.60
N SER A 322 -17.14 8.23 1.55
CA SER A 322 -18.55 8.62 1.45
C SER A 322 -18.78 10.13 1.61
N ALA A 323 -17.78 10.88 2.08
CA ALA A 323 -17.87 12.33 2.29
C ALA A 323 -17.34 13.15 1.09
N LEU A 324 -16.81 12.49 0.05
CA LEU A 324 -16.35 13.07 -1.20
C LEU A 324 -17.52 13.15 -2.20
#